data_AF-A0A0P9HDM9-F1
#
_entry.id   AF-A0A0P9HDM9-F1
#
_cell.length_a   1.000
_cell.length_b   1.000
_cell.length_c   1.000
_cell.angle_alpha   90.00
_cell.angle_beta   90.00
_cell.angle_gamma   90.00
#
_symmetry.space_group_name_H-M   'P 1'
#
loop_
_entity.id
_entity.type
_entity.pdbx_description
1 polymer ?
#
loop_
_entity_poly.entity_id
_entity_poly.type
_entity_poly.pdbx_seq_one_letter_code
_entity_poly.pdbx_strand_id
1 'polypeptide(L)' 'MAEAAPFQMRRLGVIMRGDAHNPDEALGVLNPAAARAPDGRLYLFPRIVAAGNYSRIGIAEVIFDA' A
#
# COMPACT_ATOMS: atom_id res chain seq x y z
N MET A 1 -21.87 -23.68 -2.22
CA MET A 1 -21.95 -22.45 -3.01
C MET A 1 -21.44 -21.32 -2.13
N ALA A 2 -20.54 -20.47 -2.62
CA ALA A 2 -20.04 -19.36 -1.80
C ALA A 2 -21.18 -18.37 -1.53
N GLU A 3 -21.38 -18.02 -0.27
CA GLU A 3 -22.33 -16.99 0.13
C GLU A 3 -21.90 -15.63 -0.45
N ALA A 4 -22.87 -14.84 -0.90
CA ALA A 4 -22.57 -13.51 -1.40
C ALA A 4 -21.97 -12.67 -0.27
N ALA A 5 -20.82 -12.04 -0.52
CA ALA A 5 -20.17 -11.18 0.47
C ALA A 5 -21.15 -10.07 0.92
N PRO A 6 -21.13 -9.67 2.21
CA PRO A 6 -22.04 -8.64 2.73
C PRO A 6 -21.76 -7.23 2.18
N PHE A 7 -20.82 -7.11 1.24
CA PHE A 7 -20.41 -5.89 0.59
C PHE A 7 -20.05 -6.17 -0.88
N GLN A 8 -20.21 -5.15 -1.72
CA GLN A 8 -19.68 -5.16 -3.08
C GLN A 8 -18.31 -4.49 -3.11
N MET A 9 -17.33 -5.13 -3.74
CA MET A 9 -16.01 -4.54 -3.94
C MET A 9 -15.96 -3.81 -5.28
N ARG A 10 -15.51 -2.55 -5.26
CA ARG A 10 -15.17 -1.79 -6.46
C ARG A 10 -13.67 -1.50 -6.46
N ARG A 11 -12.98 -1.88 -7.54
CA ARG A 11 -11.58 -1.54 -7.71
C ARG A 11 -11.44 -0.02 -7.91
N LEU A 12 -10.70 0.65 -7.03
CA LEU A 12 -10.47 2.10 -7.13
C LEU A 12 -9.32 2.46 -8.07
N GLY A 13 -8.29 1.60 -8.18
CA GLY A 13 -7.14 1.87 -9.04
C GLY A 13 -5.84 1.39 -8.42
N VAL A 14 -4.74 2.05 -8.83
CA VAL A 14 -3.40 1.87 -8.26
C VAL A 14 -3.16 3.04 -7.31
N ILE A 15 -2.96 2.75 -6.02
CA ILE A 15 -2.81 3.77 -4.97
C ILE A 15 -1.34 4.12 -4.66
N MET A 16 -0.39 3.34 -5.18
CA MET A 16 1.04 3.52 -4.92
C MET A 16 1.83 2.86 -6.05
N ARG A 17 2.95 3.48 -6.44
CA ARG A 17 3.96 2.95 -7.38
C ARG A 17 5.34 3.25 -6.80
N GLY A 18 6.33 2.43 -7.14
CA GLY A 18 7.71 2.71 -6.74
C GLY A 18 8.20 3.99 -7.42
N ASP A 19 8.92 4.83 -6.68
CA ASP A 19 9.63 5.99 -7.21
C ASP A 19 10.88 5.52 -7.98
N ALA A 20 10.91 5.85 -9.28
CA ALA A 20 12.02 5.50 -10.17
C ALA A 20 13.35 6.18 -9.78
N HIS A 21 13.30 7.24 -8.97
CA HIS A 21 14.47 7.95 -8.47
C HIS A 21 14.87 7.52 -7.05
N ASN A 22 14.07 6.68 -6.39
CA ASN A 22 14.40 6.11 -5.10
C ASN A 22 15.05 4.72 -5.27
N PRO A 23 16.36 4.56 -5.01
CA PRO A 23 17.03 3.26 -5.17
C PRO A 23 16.47 2.18 -4.24
N ASP A 24 15.82 2.55 -3.14
CA ASP A 24 15.18 1.61 -2.24
C ASP A 24 13.90 1.01 -2.82
N GLU A 25 13.29 1.65 -3.82
CA GLU A 25 12.04 1.22 -4.47
C GLU A 25 12.28 0.65 -5.87
N ALA A 26 13.54 0.40 -6.25
CA ALA A 26 13.93 0.00 -7.61
C ALA A 26 13.22 -1.26 -8.13
N LEU A 27 12.83 -2.19 -7.26
CA LEU A 27 12.05 -3.39 -7.61
C LEU A 27 10.58 -3.30 -7.20
N GLY A 28 10.15 -2.11 -6.79
CA GLY A 28 8.77 -1.75 -6.53
C GLY A 28 8.35 -1.78 -5.06
N VAL A 29 7.05 -1.56 -4.90
CA VAL A 29 6.33 -1.48 -3.63
C VAL A 29 5.10 -2.38 -3.69
N LEU A 30 4.89 -3.21 -2.68
CA LEU A 30 3.86 -4.26 -2.75
C LEU A 30 3.36 -4.69 -1.37
N ASN A 31 2.23 -5.42 -1.38
CA ASN A 31 1.59 -6.06 -0.22
C ASN A 31 1.46 -5.15 1.03
N PRO A 32 0.80 -3.99 0.95
CA PRO A 32 0.66 -3.13 2.11
C PRO A 32 -0.25 -3.75 3.16
N ALA A 33 0.19 -3.74 4.42
CA ALA A 33 -0.74 -3.78 5.55
C ALA A 33 -1.40 -2.40 5.70
N ALA A 34 -2.56 -2.35 6.36
CA ALA A 34 -3.30 -1.11 6.60
C ALA A 34 -3.73 -1.03 8.07
N ALA A 35 -3.59 0.15 8.67
CA ALA A 35 -4.10 0.42 10.02
C ALA A 35 -4.62 1.86 10.13
N ARG A 36 -5.63 2.06 10.97
CA ARG A 36 -6.07 3.39 11.38
C ARG A 36 -5.42 3.76 12.70
N ALA A 37 -4.85 4.96 12.78
CA ALA A 37 -4.33 5.51 14.03
C ALA A 37 -5.48 6.01 14.93
N PRO A 38 -5.24 6.28 16.22
CA PRO A 38 -6.26 6.80 17.14
C PRO A 38 -6.89 8.13 16.70
N ASP A 39 -6.18 8.91 15.88
CA ASP A 39 -6.68 10.16 15.29
C ASP A 39 -7.54 9.96 14.01
N GLY A 40 -7.77 8.71 13.61
CA GLY A 40 -8.59 8.34 12.46
C GLY A 40 -7.85 8.25 11.12
N ARG A 41 -6.59 8.72 11.04
CA ARG A 41 -5.79 8.65 9.80
C ARG A 41 -5.52 7.21 9.40
N LEU A 42 -5.57 6.95 8.09
CA LEU A 42 -5.28 5.63 7.51
C LEU A 42 -3.83 5.59 7.04
N TYR A 43 -3.08 4.63 7.55
CA TYR A 43 -1.70 4.37 7.14
C TYR A 43 -1.58 3.05 6.41
N LEU A 44 -0.73 3.05 5.37
CA LEU A 44 -0.28 1.85 4.66
C LEU A 44 1.16 1.54 5.05
N PHE A 45 1.45 0.26 5.20
CA PHE A 45 2.77 -0.27 5.51
C PHE A 45 3.23 -1.20 4.38
N PRO A 46 3.70 -0.64 3.25
CA PRO A 46 4.14 -1.43 2.11
C PRO A 46 5.48 -2.11 2.36
N ARG A 47 5.69 -3.24 1.68
CA ARG A 47 7.04 -3.75 1.44
C ARG A 47 7.67 -2.92 0.33
N ILE A 48 8.80 -2.29 0.64
CA ILE A 48 9.66 -1.57 -0.30
C ILE A 48 10.82 -2.49 -0.69
N VAL A 49 11.09 -2.64 -1.99
CA VAL A 49 12.08 -3.61 -2.50
C VAL A 49 13.17 -2.92 -3.31
N ALA A 50 14.38 -2.93 -2.77
CA ALA A 50 15.56 -2.38 -3.41
C ALA A 50 16.24 -3.43 -4.32
N ALA A 51 17.27 -3.01 -5.05
CA ALA A 51 18.12 -3.91 -5.82
C ALA A 51 18.62 -5.09 -4.97
N GLY A 52 18.68 -6.28 -5.59
CA GLY A 52 19.03 -7.52 -4.87
C GLY A 52 17.92 -8.07 -3.97
N ASN A 53 16.66 -7.64 -4.16
CA ASN A 53 15.48 -8.08 -3.39
C ASN A 53 15.56 -7.71 -1.90
N TYR A 54 16.39 -6.73 -1.56
CA TYR A 54 16.54 -6.25 -0.19
C TYR A 54 15.29 -5.48 0.23
N SER A 55 14.66 -5.92 1.31
CA SER A 55 13.29 -5.49 1.67
C SER A 55 13.27 -4.63 2.93
N ARG A 56 12.39 -3.62 2.93
CA ARG A 56 12.09 -2.76 4.07
C ARG A 56 10.58 -2.57 4.21
N ILE A 57 10.15 -2.09 5.37
CA ILE A 57 8.78 -1.65 5.59
C ILE A 57 8.74 -0.13 5.46
N GLY A 58 7.93 0.36 4.52
CA GLY A 58 7.61 1.77 4.41
C GLY A 58 6.42 2.15 5.29
N ILE A 59 6.16 3.45 5.40
CA ILE A 59 4.93 4.00 5.96
C ILE A 59 4.42 5.11 5.05
N ALA A 60 3.13 5.09 4.71
CA ALA A 60 2.48 6.11 3.90
C ALA A 60 1.12 6.47 4.51
N GLU A 61 0.80 7.76 4.59
CA GLU A 61 -0.54 8.24 4.93
C GLU A 61 -1.43 8.23 3.68
N VAL A 62 -2.66 7.74 3.80
CA VAL A 62 -3.67 7.84 2.73
C VAL A 62 -4.37 9.19 2.83
N ILE A 63 -4.20 10.00 1.79
CA ILE A 63 -4.94 11.27 1.63
C ILE A 63 -6.24 10.97 0.89
N PHE A 64 -7.37 11.38 1.46
CA PHE A 64 -8.68 11.26 0.85
C PHE A 64 -9.05 12.57 0.14
N ASP A 65 -9.80 12.47 -0.96
CA ASP A 65 -10.39 13.61 -1.68
C ASP A 65 -9.38 14.66 -2.19
N ALA A 66 -8.18 14.22 -2.58
CA ALA A 66 -7.17 15.03 -3.26
C ALA A 66 -7.45 15.19 -4.77
#